data_AF-A0A2S7U3R3-F1
#
_entry.id   AF-A0A2S7U3R3-F1
#
_cell.length_a   1.000
_cell.length_b   1.000
_cell.length_c   1.000
_cell.angle_alpha   90.00
_cell.angle_beta   90.00
_cell.angle_gamma   90.00
#
_symmetry.space_group_name_H-M   'P 1'
#
loop_
_entity.id
_entity.type
_entity.pdbx_description
1 polymer ?
#
loop_
_entity_poly.entity_id
_entity_poly.type
_entity_poly.pdbx_seq_one_letter_code
_entity_poly.pdbx_strand_id
1 'polypeptide(L)'
;MFPEEGNNADICHIEALSPGGPRYNPDSSDEERNAFPNLMLLCKTHHGIIDQVDTAGQPYYNTHQLKQMKQARRDWFEASRATLFSIKTPSLLSKIVHSLSSLQAEPKPANVSHPFKIDAKIDFNALSSRHYGIIHKYSVYYHSVECLYNELEPAQKASLLEAINDIYLSCQRPSISSDDLWDNVESKLIEKLNNESKHEYSEPLEWCVNIIMVDAFMRCKILEEPKV
;
A
#
# COMPACT_ATOMS: atom_id res chain seq x y z
N MET A 1 19.17 13.92 17.26
CA MET A 1 17.78 14.40 17.32
C MET A 1 16.98 13.46 16.44
N PHE A 2 16.37 12.44 17.04
CA PHE A 2 15.55 11.45 16.35
C PHE A 2 14.23 12.14 15.95
N PRO A 3 13.71 11.96 14.73
CA PRO A 3 12.36 12.43 14.43
C PRO A 3 11.36 11.56 15.18
N GLU A 4 10.40 12.22 15.81
CA GLU A 4 9.35 11.64 16.64
C GLU A 4 8.60 10.50 15.92
N GLU A 5 8.34 9.43 16.65
CA GLU A 5 7.33 8.43 16.33
C GLU A 5 6.00 9.15 16.03
N GLY A 6 5.53 9.13 14.78
CA GLY A 6 4.22 9.72 14.50
C GLY A 6 3.94 9.99 13.04
N ASN A 7 3.01 9.20 12.51
CA ASN A 7 2.21 9.43 11.30
C ASN A 7 2.93 10.20 10.17
N ASN A 8 3.46 9.47 9.19
CA ASN A 8 4.14 10.06 8.03
C ASN A 8 3.18 10.65 6.99
N ALA A 9 1.90 10.86 7.32
CA ALA A 9 0.89 11.41 6.43
C ALA A 9 0.05 12.50 7.11
N ASP A 10 -0.12 13.61 6.41
CA ASP A 10 -0.91 14.77 6.82
C ASP A 10 -2.10 14.95 5.89
N ILE A 11 -3.23 15.34 6.48
CA ILE A 11 -4.36 15.89 5.73
C ILE A 11 -3.98 17.33 5.35
N CYS A 12 -3.81 17.56 4.06
CA CYS A 12 -3.42 18.83 3.49
C CYS A 12 -4.64 19.49 2.84
N HIS A 13 -4.80 20.79 3.08
CA HIS A 13 -5.82 21.60 2.42
C HIS A 13 -5.29 22.14 1.09
N ILE A 14 -6.11 22.05 0.03
CA ILE A 14 -5.79 22.63 -1.27
C ILE A 14 -5.92 24.16 -1.21
N GLU A 15 -7.08 24.66 -0.78
CA GLU A 15 -7.28 26.04 -0.31
C GLU A 15 -6.99 26.07 1.19
N ALA A 16 -6.03 26.91 1.63
CA ALA A 16 -5.62 26.95 3.03
C ALA A 16 -6.80 27.21 3.97
N LEU A 17 -6.78 26.53 5.11
CA LEU A 17 -7.80 26.67 6.16
C LEU A 17 -7.78 28.07 6.80
N SER A 18 -6.60 28.58 7.11
CA SER A 18 -6.43 29.81 7.87
C SER A 18 -6.22 31.05 6.99
N PRO A 19 -6.79 32.20 7.34
CA PRO A 19 -6.45 33.48 6.73
C PRO A 19 -4.94 33.73 6.78
N GLY A 20 -4.36 34.16 5.65
CA GLY A 20 -2.91 34.35 5.51
C GLY A 20 -2.11 33.08 5.19
N GLY A 21 -2.77 31.91 5.15
CA GLY A 21 -2.16 30.68 4.68
C GLY A 21 -1.97 30.65 3.15
N PRO A 22 -1.10 29.75 2.63
CA PRO A 22 -0.90 29.60 1.19
C PRO A 22 -2.20 29.30 0.46
N ARG A 23 -2.52 30.04 -0.60
CA ARG A 23 -3.76 29.87 -1.40
C ARG A 23 -5.07 30.06 -0.60
N TYR A 24 -5.05 30.81 0.51
CA TYR A 24 -6.29 31.15 1.22
C TYR A 24 -7.25 31.90 0.27
N ASN A 25 -8.49 31.42 0.22
CA ASN A 25 -9.56 32.03 -0.58
C ASN A 25 -10.60 32.64 0.38
N PRO A 26 -10.74 33.98 0.44
CA PRO A 26 -11.69 34.64 1.33
C PRO A 26 -13.15 34.38 0.93
N ASP A 27 -13.40 33.98 -0.32
CA ASP A 27 -14.75 33.72 -0.83
C ASP A 27 -15.24 32.29 -0.51
N SER A 28 -14.36 31.38 -0.05
CA SER A 28 -14.78 30.05 0.41
C SER A 28 -15.26 30.08 1.87
N SER A 29 -16.21 29.21 2.19
CA SER A 29 -16.65 28.96 3.56
C SER A 29 -15.71 28.02 4.31
N ASP A 30 -15.78 28.01 5.64
CA ASP A 30 -15.03 27.04 6.46
C ASP A 30 -15.49 25.60 6.18
N GLU A 31 -16.77 25.39 5.90
CA GLU A 31 -17.31 24.10 5.50
C GLU A 31 -16.69 23.61 4.19
N GLU A 32 -16.60 24.47 3.17
CA GLU A 32 -15.99 24.12 1.88
C GLU A 32 -14.50 23.81 2.02
N ARG A 33 -13.78 24.57 2.86
CA ARG A 33 -12.35 24.32 3.11
C ARG A 33 -12.12 22.99 3.83
N ASN A 34 -13.00 22.59 4.73
CA ASN A 34 -12.89 21.30 5.44
C ASN A 34 -13.55 20.13 4.69
N ALA A 35 -14.22 20.38 3.56
CA ALA A 35 -14.87 19.35 2.80
C ALA A 35 -13.86 18.46 2.04
N PHE A 36 -14.20 17.17 1.88
CA PHE A 36 -13.38 16.18 1.18
C PHE A 36 -12.83 16.64 -0.19
N PRO A 37 -13.54 17.41 -1.03
CA PRO A 37 -12.98 17.93 -2.29
C PRO A 37 -11.73 18.81 -2.10
N ASN A 38 -11.63 19.55 -0.99
CA ASN A 38 -10.51 20.43 -0.68
C ASN A 38 -9.36 19.72 0.07
N LEU A 39 -9.54 18.48 0.52
CA LEU A 39 -8.53 17.75 1.29
C LEU A 39 -7.72 16.77 0.42
N MET A 40 -6.43 16.62 0.68
CA MET A 40 -5.60 15.56 0.10
C MET A 40 -4.65 14.99 1.15
N LEU A 41 -4.23 13.73 0.99
CA LEU A 41 -3.28 13.09 1.89
C LEU A 41 -1.89 13.13 1.28
N LEU A 42 -0.92 13.72 1.98
CA LEU A 42 0.49 13.76 1.56
C LEU A 42 1.38 13.38 2.73
N CYS A 43 2.60 12.94 2.46
CA CYS A 43 3.57 12.83 3.54
C CYS A 43 4.04 14.19 4.03
N LYS A 44 4.54 14.28 5.26
CA LYS A 44 5.03 15.52 5.89
C LYS A 44 5.97 16.33 4.98
N THR A 45 6.88 15.64 4.29
CA THR A 45 7.80 16.28 3.33
C THR A 45 7.07 16.92 2.17
N HIS A 46 6.15 16.21 1.53
CA HIS A 46 5.40 16.74 0.38
C HIS A 46 4.37 17.79 0.79
N HIS A 47 3.78 17.67 1.99
CA HIS A 47 2.95 18.71 2.58
C HIS A 47 3.75 20.02 2.73
N GLY A 48 4.93 19.94 3.34
CA GLY A 48 5.83 21.10 3.48
C GLY A 48 6.24 21.70 2.13
N ILE A 49 6.43 20.89 1.09
CA ILE A 49 6.76 21.37 -0.26
C ILE A 49 5.60 22.17 -0.88
N ILE A 50 4.37 21.65 -0.79
CA ILE A 50 3.23 22.30 -1.45
C ILE A 50 2.84 23.64 -0.80
N ASP A 51 3.19 23.83 0.48
CA ASP A 51 2.89 25.06 1.23
C ASP A 51 3.96 26.15 1.10
N GLN A 52 5.04 25.88 0.37
CA GLN A 52 6.06 26.90 0.11
C GLN A 52 5.51 28.04 -0.75
N VAL A 53 5.94 29.25 -0.41
CA VAL A 53 5.66 30.50 -1.12
C VAL A 53 6.97 31.17 -1.54
N ASP A 54 6.91 31.98 -2.59
CA ASP A 54 8.04 32.81 -3.02
C ASP A 54 8.24 34.05 -2.12
N THR A 55 9.23 34.88 -2.46
CA THR A 55 9.54 36.10 -1.71
C THR A 55 8.43 37.16 -1.75
N ALA A 56 7.48 37.06 -2.68
CA ALA A 56 6.29 37.90 -2.77
C ALA A 56 5.07 37.27 -2.08
N GLY A 57 5.24 36.12 -1.41
CA GLY A 57 4.16 35.38 -0.75
C GLY A 57 3.26 34.62 -1.71
N GLN A 58 3.64 34.46 -2.99
CA GLN A 58 2.88 33.67 -3.95
C GLN A 58 3.20 32.19 -3.80
N PRO A 59 2.19 31.30 -3.77
CA PRO A 59 2.42 29.88 -3.61
C PRO A 59 3.05 29.27 -4.86
N TYR A 60 4.07 28.42 -4.70
CA TYR A 60 4.69 27.70 -5.82
C TYR A 60 3.73 26.72 -6.50
N TYR A 61 2.79 26.17 -5.72
CA TYR A 61 1.72 25.31 -6.20
C TYR A 61 0.38 26.01 -5.98
N ASN A 62 -0.39 26.22 -7.04
CA ASN A 62 -1.73 26.81 -6.96
C ASN A 62 -2.82 25.74 -6.79
N THR A 63 -4.04 26.18 -6.45
CA THR A 63 -5.18 25.28 -6.18
C THR A 63 -5.53 24.40 -7.38
N HIS A 64 -5.40 24.91 -8.60
CA HIS A 64 -5.67 24.16 -9.83
C HIS A 64 -4.68 23.00 -10.00
N GLN A 65 -3.38 23.25 -9.83
CA GLN A 65 -2.36 22.21 -9.90
C GLN A 65 -2.57 21.12 -8.84
N LEU A 66 -2.88 21.49 -7.60
CA LEU A 66 -3.14 20.51 -6.53
C LEU A 66 -4.42 19.69 -6.81
N LYS A 67 -5.48 20.33 -7.34
CA LYS A 67 -6.69 19.62 -7.80
C LYS A 67 -6.38 18.63 -8.93
N GLN A 68 -5.51 19.01 -9.88
CA GLN A 68 -5.05 18.12 -10.95
C GLN A 68 -4.23 16.94 -10.42
N MET A 69 -3.30 17.17 -9.48
CA MET A 69 -2.52 16.10 -8.85
C MET A 69 -3.42 15.09 -8.13
N LYS A 70 -4.40 15.59 -7.36
CA LYS A 70 -5.41 14.76 -6.69
C LYS A 70 -6.22 13.94 -7.69
N GLN A 71 -6.68 14.57 -8.78
CA GLN A 71 -7.46 13.88 -9.82
C GLN A 71 -6.62 12.79 -10.52
N ALA A 72 -5.42 13.12 -10.97
CA ALA A 72 -4.52 12.19 -11.65
C ALA A 72 -4.21 10.96 -10.80
N ARG A 73 -4.01 11.14 -9.48
CA ARG A 73 -3.81 10.02 -8.55
C ARG A 73 -5.04 9.12 -8.46
N ARG A 74 -6.24 9.69 -8.44
CA ARG A 74 -7.50 8.92 -8.42
C ARG A 74 -7.71 8.17 -9.73
N ASP A 75 -7.49 8.81 -10.87
CA ASP A 75 -7.66 8.19 -12.19
C ASP A 75 -6.67 7.04 -12.37
N TRP A 76 -5.41 7.23 -11.96
CA TRP A 76 -4.41 6.17 -11.97
C TRP A 76 -4.82 5.00 -11.09
N PHE A 77 -5.36 5.26 -9.89
CA PHE A 77 -5.81 4.22 -8.97
C PHE A 77 -7.00 3.46 -9.56
N GLU A 78 -7.97 4.16 -10.12
CA GLU A 78 -9.16 3.56 -10.72
C GLU A 78 -8.82 2.72 -11.95
N ALA A 79 -7.95 3.22 -12.83
CA ALA A 79 -7.48 2.47 -14.00
C ALA A 79 -6.69 1.22 -13.58
N SER A 80 -5.77 1.37 -12.62
CA SER A 80 -5.00 0.24 -12.08
C SER A 80 -5.92 -0.79 -11.44
N ARG A 81 -6.93 -0.34 -10.69
CA ARG A 81 -7.94 -1.21 -10.10
C ARG A 81 -8.75 -1.94 -11.18
N ALA A 82 -9.21 -1.24 -12.22
CA ALA A 82 -9.95 -1.88 -13.31
C ALA A 82 -9.12 -2.96 -14.04
N THR A 83 -7.82 -2.74 -14.22
CA THR A 83 -6.90 -3.74 -14.78
C THR A 83 -6.71 -4.93 -13.83
N LEU A 84 -6.47 -4.68 -12.54
CA LEU A 84 -6.15 -5.71 -11.54
C LEU A 84 -7.37 -6.50 -11.03
N PHE A 85 -8.57 -5.93 -11.13
CA PHE A 85 -9.83 -6.47 -10.58
C PHE A 85 -10.94 -6.54 -11.63
N SER A 86 -10.58 -6.76 -12.91
CA SER A 86 -11.54 -6.83 -14.02
C SER A 86 -12.77 -7.68 -13.67
N ILE A 87 -13.96 -7.10 -13.89
CA ILE A 87 -15.26 -7.66 -13.46
C ILE A 87 -15.79 -8.70 -14.48
N LYS A 88 -15.22 -8.74 -15.70
CA LYS A 88 -15.73 -9.57 -16.81
C LYS A 88 -15.10 -10.96 -16.91
N THR A 89 -13.99 -11.20 -16.22
CA THR A 89 -13.28 -12.48 -16.10
C THR A 89 -12.54 -12.48 -14.77
N PRO A 90 -12.33 -13.62 -14.08
CA PRO A 90 -11.56 -13.60 -12.83
C PRO A 90 -10.20 -12.98 -13.12
N SER A 91 -9.91 -11.87 -12.44
CA SER A 91 -8.69 -11.11 -12.65
C SER A 91 -7.46 -11.96 -12.33
N LEU A 92 -6.28 -11.60 -12.84
CA LEU A 92 -5.06 -12.33 -12.51
C LEU A 92 -4.85 -12.41 -10.99
N LEU A 93 -5.15 -11.32 -10.28
CA LEU A 93 -5.12 -11.29 -8.82
C LEU A 93 -6.11 -12.28 -8.19
N SER A 94 -7.36 -12.32 -8.67
CA SER A 94 -8.35 -13.32 -8.22
C SER A 94 -7.90 -14.75 -8.50
N LYS A 95 -7.31 -15.03 -9.67
CA LYS A 95 -6.74 -16.34 -10.00
C LYS A 95 -5.61 -16.72 -9.04
N ILE A 96 -4.69 -15.80 -8.75
CA ILE A 96 -3.59 -16.03 -7.80
C ILE A 96 -4.13 -16.30 -6.40
N VAL A 97 -5.08 -15.48 -5.95
CA VAL A 97 -5.75 -15.66 -4.66
C VAL A 97 -6.40 -17.04 -4.57
N HIS A 98 -7.15 -17.47 -5.59
CA HIS A 98 -7.71 -18.81 -5.63
C HIS A 98 -6.62 -19.90 -5.65
N SER A 99 -5.56 -19.75 -6.44
CA SER A 99 -4.44 -20.71 -6.49
C SER A 99 -3.82 -20.89 -5.11
N LEU A 100 -3.44 -19.77 -4.47
CA LEU A 100 -2.84 -19.78 -3.13
C LEU A 100 -3.80 -20.36 -2.08
N SER A 101 -5.09 -20.05 -2.16
CA SER A 101 -6.10 -20.58 -1.22
C SER A 101 -6.32 -22.09 -1.34
N SER A 102 -5.99 -22.68 -2.49
CA SER A 102 -6.14 -24.11 -2.77
C SER A 102 -4.93 -24.94 -2.31
N LEU A 103 -3.83 -24.26 -1.94
CA LEU A 103 -2.67 -24.87 -1.30
C LEU A 103 -3.07 -25.26 0.12
N GLN A 104 -3.40 -26.52 0.32
CA GLN A 104 -3.81 -27.05 1.62
C GLN A 104 -2.81 -26.64 2.72
N ALA A 105 -3.29 -25.88 3.70
CA ALA A 105 -2.62 -25.62 4.96
C ALA A 105 -3.63 -25.77 6.11
N GLU A 106 -3.17 -26.31 7.24
CA GLU A 106 -3.97 -26.45 8.47
C GLU A 106 -4.33 -25.06 9.02
N PRO A 107 -5.62 -24.75 9.29
CA PRO A 107 -6.03 -23.42 9.70
C PRO A 107 -5.54 -23.08 11.12
N LYS A 108 -4.80 -21.97 11.25
CA LYS A 108 -4.52 -21.32 12.53
C LYS A 108 -5.32 -20.01 12.67
N PRO A 109 -5.71 -19.61 13.88
CA PRO A 109 -6.44 -18.36 14.08
C PRO A 109 -5.59 -17.18 13.63
N ALA A 110 -6.10 -16.40 12.69
CA ALA A 110 -5.48 -15.17 12.23
C ALA A 110 -5.63 -14.08 13.30
N ASN A 111 -4.51 -13.54 13.76
CA ASN A 111 -4.51 -12.29 14.50
C ASN A 111 -4.64 -11.13 13.49
N VAL A 112 -5.58 -10.22 13.73
CA VAL A 112 -5.79 -9.04 12.89
C VAL A 112 -4.84 -7.95 13.40
N SER A 113 -3.65 -7.81 12.79
CA SER A 113 -2.78 -6.67 13.07
C SER A 113 -3.33 -5.40 12.39
N HIS A 114 -3.18 -4.27 13.09
CA HIS A 114 -3.82 -3.00 12.77
C HIS A 114 -3.05 -2.22 11.69
N PRO A 115 -3.72 -1.43 10.83
CA PRO A 115 -3.12 -0.87 9.61
C PRO A 115 -2.16 0.32 9.77
N PHE A 116 -1.78 0.72 10.99
CA PHE A 116 -1.19 2.07 11.21
C PHE A 116 0.27 2.09 11.67
N LYS A 117 0.99 0.95 11.61
CA LYS A 117 2.42 0.87 11.99
C LYS A 117 3.32 0.41 10.84
N ILE A 118 2.97 0.73 9.58
CA ILE A 118 3.75 0.33 8.41
C ILE A 118 5.20 0.83 8.53
N ASP A 119 5.39 2.12 8.78
CA ASP A 119 6.73 2.72 8.85
C ASP A 119 7.55 2.17 10.03
N ALA A 120 6.93 2.06 11.22
CA ALA A 120 7.58 1.46 12.37
C ALA A 120 8.01 0.01 12.11
N LYS A 121 7.22 -0.75 11.33
CA LYS A 121 7.57 -2.12 10.93
C LYS A 121 8.68 -2.14 9.88
N ILE A 122 8.69 -1.21 8.92
CA ILE A 122 9.78 -1.05 7.95
C ILE A 122 11.09 -0.77 8.69
N ASP A 123 11.08 0.19 9.59
CA ASP A 123 12.26 0.60 10.37
C ASP A 123 12.76 -0.55 11.26
N PHE A 124 11.84 -1.24 11.95
CA PHE A 124 12.18 -2.40 12.79
C PHE A 124 12.85 -3.53 12.01
N ASN A 125 12.40 -3.77 10.77
CA ASN A 125 12.98 -4.78 9.89
C ASN A 125 14.15 -4.25 9.05
N ALA A 126 14.57 -2.99 9.23
CA ALA A 126 15.67 -2.34 8.51
C ALA A 126 15.58 -2.46 6.98
N LEU A 127 14.37 -2.35 6.42
CA LEU A 127 14.15 -2.46 4.97
C LEU A 127 14.76 -1.26 4.23
N SER A 128 15.39 -1.52 3.08
CA SER A 128 15.94 -0.45 2.24
C SER A 128 14.88 0.46 1.62
N SER A 129 15.33 1.59 1.05
CA SER A 129 14.49 2.53 0.32
C SER A 129 13.73 1.91 -0.84
N ARG A 130 14.22 0.80 -1.41
CA ARG A 130 13.53 0.06 -2.48
C ARG A 130 12.24 -0.54 -1.97
N HIS A 131 12.29 -1.34 -0.90
CA HIS A 131 11.11 -1.98 -0.34
C HIS A 131 10.18 -0.98 0.36
N TYR A 132 10.73 0.09 0.95
CA TYR A 132 9.93 1.22 1.41
C TYR A 132 9.03 1.75 0.28
N GLY A 133 9.60 2.00 -0.90
CA GLY A 133 8.85 2.48 -2.07
C GLY A 133 7.79 1.49 -2.54
N ILE A 134 8.09 0.19 -2.56
CA ILE A 134 7.16 -0.88 -2.94
C ILE A 134 5.99 -0.95 -1.96
N ILE A 135 6.26 -1.01 -0.65
CA ILE A 135 5.23 -1.11 0.39
C ILE A 135 4.27 0.09 0.32
N HIS A 136 4.81 1.31 0.25
CA HIS A 136 3.99 2.52 0.13
C HIS A 136 3.20 2.55 -1.17
N LYS A 137 3.80 2.14 -2.29
CA LYS A 137 3.14 2.10 -3.61
C LYS A 137 1.93 1.17 -3.63
N TYR A 138 2.01 0.00 -2.99
CA TYR A 138 0.98 -1.04 -3.09
C TYR A 138 0.05 -1.14 -1.86
N SER A 139 0.39 -0.52 -0.73
CA SER A 139 -0.49 -0.50 0.47
C SER A 139 -1.88 0.07 0.21
N VAL A 140 -2.02 0.96 -0.78
CA VAL A 140 -3.30 1.54 -1.22
C VAL A 140 -4.31 0.51 -1.71
N TYR A 141 -3.87 -0.69 -2.09
CA TYR A 141 -4.74 -1.77 -2.55
C TYR A 141 -5.32 -2.62 -1.41
N TYR A 142 -4.98 -2.35 -0.15
CA TYR A 142 -5.43 -3.14 1.01
C TYR A 142 -6.93 -3.42 1.01
N HIS A 143 -7.77 -2.40 0.82
CA HIS A 143 -9.22 -2.60 0.82
C HIS A 143 -9.69 -3.45 -0.37
N SER A 144 -9.10 -3.26 -1.55
CA SER A 144 -9.41 -4.06 -2.73
C SER A 144 -9.05 -5.53 -2.54
N VAL A 145 -7.91 -5.81 -1.88
CA VAL A 145 -7.49 -7.17 -1.52
C VAL A 145 -8.42 -7.77 -0.45
N GLU A 146 -8.81 -7.00 0.56
CA GLU A 146 -9.79 -7.44 1.57
C GLU A 146 -11.13 -7.82 0.94
N CYS A 147 -11.62 -7.06 -0.06
CA CYS A 147 -12.80 -7.41 -0.83
C CYS A 147 -12.64 -8.77 -1.53
N LEU A 148 -11.51 -9.02 -2.20
CA LEU A 148 -11.25 -10.33 -2.82
C LEU A 148 -11.21 -11.46 -1.79
N TYR A 149 -10.60 -11.23 -0.62
CA TYR A 149 -10.53 -12.24 0.42
C TYR A 149 -11.90 -12.56 1.03
N ASN A 150 -12.82 -11.60 1.04
CA ASN A 150 -14.19 -11.80 1.53
C ASN A 150 -15.09 -12.54 0.54
N GLU A 151 -14.66 -12.71 -0.71
CA GLU A 151 -15.30 -13.62 -1.68
C GLU A 151 -14.91 -15.09 -1.44
N LEU A 152 -13.90 -15.36 -0.61
CA LEU A 152 -13.44 -16.70 -0.27
C LEU A 152 -14.16 -17.25 0.97
N GLU A 153 -14.25 -18.58 1.04
CA GLU A 153 -14.64 -19.24 2.29
C GLU A 153 -13.58 -18.99 3.39
N PRO A 154 -13.97 -18.90 4.68
CA PRO A 154 -13.03 -18.63 5.78
C PRO A 154 -11.81 -19.57 5.81
N ALA A 155 -12.00 -20.85 5.46
CA ALA A 155 -10.92 -21.83 5.36
C ALA A 155 -9.94 -21.50 4.23
N GLN A 156 -10.44 -21.06 3.08
CA GLN A 156 -9.62 -20.66 1.92
C GLN A 156 -8.81 -19.39 2.21
N LYS A 157 -9.42 -18.41 2.89
CA LYS A 157 -8.71 -17.20 3.35
C LYS A 157 -7.58 -17.53 4.32
N ALA A 158 -7.83 -18.45 5.27
CA ALA A 158 -6.80 -18.91 6.20
C ALA A 158 -5.65 -19.63 5.46
N SER A 159 -5.97 -20.57 4.56
CA SER A 159 -4.98 -21.29 3.76
C SER A 159 -4.11 -20.36 2.93
N LEU A 160 -4.68 -19.32 2.32
CA LEU A 160 -3.93 -18.34 1.53
C LEU A 160 -2.87 -17.61 2.38
N LEU A 161 -3.26 -17.11 3.55
CA LEU A 161 -2.35 -16.35 4.42
C LEU A 161 -1.25 -17.25 5.00
N GLU A 162 -1.58 -18.51 5.32
CA GLU A 162 -0.59 -19.49 5.78
C GLU A 162 0.34 -19.92 4.64
N ALA A 163 -0.15 -20.10 3.41
CA ALA A 163 0.70 -20.45 2.27
C ALA A 163 1.79 -19.39 2.01
N ILE A 164 1.46 -18.11 2.17
CA ILE A 164 2.45 -17.01 2.07
C ILE A 164 3.45 -17.06 3.23
N ASN A 165 2.97 -17.31 4.46
CA ASN A 165 3.82 -17.45 5.65
C ASN A 165 4.77 -18.65 5.53
N ASP A 166 4.31 -19.80 5.06
CA ASP A 166 5.11 -21.01 4.87
C ASP A 166 6.23 -20.78 3.86
N ILE A 167 5.92 -20.08 2.74
CA ILE A 167 6.94 -19.67 1.77
C ILE A 167 7.97 -18.77 2.44
N TYR A 168 7.52 -17.77 3.21
CA TYR A 168 8.39 -16.89 3.99
C TYR A 168 9.31 -17.64 4.95
N LEU A 169 8.76 -18.52 5.79
CA LEU A 169 9.54 -19.33 6.74
C LEU A 169 10.53 -20.25 6.02
N SER A 170 10.17 -20.78 4.84
CA SER A 170 11.06 -21.62 4.05
C SER A 170 12.26 -20.87 3.45
N CYS A 171 12.15 -19.55 3.30
CA CYS A 171 13.22 -18.67 2.83
C CYS A 171 14.07 -18.13 3.99
N GLN A 172 13.60 -18.22 5.24
CA GLN A 172 14.28 -17.69 6.41
C GLN A 172 15.60 -18.44 6.68
N ARG A 173 16.67 -17.67 6.90
CA ARG A 173 18.01 -18.17 7.26
C ARG A 173 18.60 -17.30 8.39
N PRO A 174 19.53 -17.81 9.22
CA PRO A 174 20.05 -17.07 10.38
C PRO A 174 20.70 -15.70 10.08
N SER A 175 21.24 -15.48 8.88
CA SER A 175 21.98 -14.27 8.51
C SER A 175 21.41 -13.54 7.29
N ILE A 176 20.19 -13.87 6.87
CA ILE A 176 19.57 -13.22 5.71
C ILE A 176 19.09 -11.81 6.09
N SER A 177 19.32 -10.82 5.22
CA SER A 177 18.74 -9.49 5.40
C SER A 177 17.24 -9.52 5.12
N SER A 178 16.48 -8.56 5.67
CA SER A 178 15.04 -8.45 5.37
C SER A 178 14.77 -8.18 3.89
N ASP A 179 15.65 -7.42 3.23
CA ASP A 179 15.58 -7.17 1.79
C ASP A 179 15.80 -8.45 0.97
N ASP A 180 16.85 -9.23 1.26
CA ASP A 180 17.11 -10.49 0.56
C ASP A 180 16.02 -11.54 0.85
N LEU A 181 15.47 -11.52 2.06
CA LEU A 181 14.36 -12.38 2.45
C LEU A 181 13.09 -12.02 1.66
N TRP A 182 12.80 -10.72 1.49
CA TRP A 182 11.71 -10.25 0.64
C TRP A 182 11.88 -10.73 -0.80
N ASP A 183 13.04 -10.48 -1.41
CA ASP A 183 13.34 -10.87 -2.80
C ASP A 183 13.24 -12.39 -3.03
N ASN A 184 13.71 -13.18 -2.07
CA ASN A 184 13.62 -14.63 -2.13
C ASN A 184 12.17 -15.12 -2.04
N VAL A 185 11.33 -14.49 -1.21
CA VAL A 185 9.91 -14.81 -1.11
C VAL A 185 9.16 -14.42 -2.38
N GLU A 186 9.43 -13.23 -2.92
CA GLU A 186 8.86 -12.76 -4.18
C GLU A 186 9.18 -13.73 -5.32
N SER A 187 10.46 -14.07 -5.50
CA SER A 187 10.93 -14.98 -6.54
C SER A 187 10.26 -16.35 -6.44
N LYS A 188 10.15 -16.89 -5.22
CA LYS A 188 9.56 -18.21 -4.96
C LYS A 188 8.04 -18.21 -5.18
N LEU A 189 7.35 -17.12 -4.86
CA LEU A 189 5.92 -16.94 -5.17
C LEU A 189 5.70 -16.89 -6.68
N ILE A 190 6.48 -16.09 -7.41
CA ILE A 190 6.39 -15.99 -8.88
C ILE A 190 6.64 -17.35 -9.53
N GLU A 191 7.69 -18.07 -9.12
CA GLU A 191 8.01 -19.40 -9.65
C GLU A 191 6.85 -20.38 -9.42
N LYS A 192 6.29 -20.42 -8.20
CA LYS A 192 5.18 -21.30 -7.86
C LYS A 192 3.93 -21.02 -8.69
N LEU A 193 3.56 -19.74 -8.83
CA LEU A 193 2.37 -19.32 -9.58
C LEU A 193 2.51 -19.58 -11.09
N ASN A 194 3.71 -19.39 -11.65
CA ASN A 194 4.01 -19.73 -13.04
C ASN A 194 3.96 -21.24 -13.31
N ASN A 195 4.36 -22.08 -12.34
CA ASN A 195 4.31 -23.52 -12.48
C ASN A 195 2.87 -24.08 -12.44
N GLU A 196 1.99 -23.49 -11.63
CA GLU A 196 0.59 -23.92 -11.48
C GLU A 196 -0.29 -23.49 -12.66
N SER A 197 0.12 -22.42 -13.34
CA SER A 197 -0.67 -21.82 -14.40
C SER A 197 0.30 -21.44 -15.50
N LYS A 198 0.29 -22.19 -16.62
CA LYS A 198 1.14 -22.00 -17.82
C LYS A 198 0.98 -20.60 -18.43
N HIS A 199 1.34 -19.56 -17.70
CA HIS A 199 1.33 -18.19 -18.13
C HIS A 199 2.75 -17.90 -18.62
N GLU A 200 2.86 -17.43 -19.87
CA GLU A 200 4.03 -16.65 -20.25
C GLU A 200 4.19 -15.53 -19.23
N TYR A 201 5.41 -15.33 -18.76
CA TYR A 201 5.78 -14.21 -17.88
C TYR A 201 5.04 -12.95 -18.33
N SER A 202 4.23 -12.39 -17.43
CA SER A 202 3.48 -11.18 -17.72
C SER A 202 3.78 -10.17 -16.62
N GLU A 203 4.12 -8.93 -16.97
CA GLU A 203 4.25 -7.80 -16.03
C GLU A 203 3.07 -7.70 -15.03
N PRO A 204 1.81 -8.07 -15.39
CA PRO A 204 0.72 -8.20 -14.44
C PRO A 204 0.97 -9.15 -13.25
N LEU A 205 1.76 -10.22 -13.40
CA LEU A 205 2.01 -11.19 -12.33
C LEU A 205 2.88 -10.59 -11.23
N GLU A 206 4.00 -9.97 -11.59
CA GLU A 206 4.89 -9.30 -10.63
C GLU A 206 4.13 -8.25 -9.81
N TRP A 207 3.24 -7.50 -10.47
CA TRP A 207 2.41 -6.51 -9.77
C TRP A 207 1.44 -7.16 -8.80
N CYS A 208 0.79 -8.27 -9.18
CA CYS A 208 -0.10 -8.99 -8.29
C CYS A 208 0.64 -9.60 -7.10
N VAL A 209 1.84 -10.16 -7.32
CA VAL A 209 2.68 -10.70 -6.25
C VAL A 209 3.10 -9.61 -5.28
N ASN A 210 3.53 -8.45 -5.78
CA ASN A 210 3.87 -7.30 -4.93
C ASN A 210 2.68 -6.83 -4.08
N ILE A 211 1.48 -6.77 -4.65
CA ILE A 211 0.26 -6.42 -3.90
C ILE A 211 0.00 -7.42 -2.77
N ILE A 212 0.08 -8.72 -3.06
CA ILE A 212 -0.16 -9.78 -2.07
C ILE A 212 0.93 -9.78 -0.98
N MET A 213 2.20 -9.57 -1.34
CA MET A 213 3.29 -9.50 -0.37
C MET A 213 3.16 -8.29 0.54
N VAL A 214 2.77 -7.13 0.01
CA VAL A 214 2.53 -5.94 0.83
C VAL A 214 1.33 -6.13 1.76
N ASP A 215 0.24 -6.77 1.29
CA ASP A 215 -0.88 -7.13 2.17
C ASP A 215 -0.44 -8.12 3.28
N ALA A 216 0.32 -9.17 2.93
CA ALA A 216 0.86 -10.12 3.90
C ALA A 216 1.80 -9.45 4.92
N PHE A 217 2.61 -8.47 4.48
CA PHE A 217 3.43 -7.66 5.37
C PHE A 217 2.56 -6.85 6.34
N MET A 218 1.52 -6.17 5.84
CA MET A 218 0.60 -5.39 6.66
C MET A 218 -0.20 -6.26 7.66
N ARG A 219 -0.44 -7.53 7.35
CA ARG A 219 -1.09 -8.52 8.24
C ARG A 219 -0.12 -9.28 9.14
N CYS A 220 1.14 -8.87 9.20
CA CYS A 220 2.20 -9.54 9.97
C CYS A 220 2.37 -11.04 9.62
N LYS A 221 2.11 -11.41 8.36
CA LYS A 221 2.34 -12.78 7.84
C LYS A 221 3.75 -12.95 7.28
N ILE A 222 4.44 -11.86 6.96
CA ILE A 222 5.87 -11.85 6.62
C ILE A 222 6.53 -10.70 7.35
N LEU A 223 7.80 -10.87 7.73
CA LEU A 223 8.60 -9.93 8.52
C LEU A 223 8.00 -9.62 9.90
N GLU A 224 8.87 -9.34 10.86
CA GLU A 224 8.52 -9.32 12.28
C GLU A 224 7.74 -8.06 12.65
N GLU A 225 6.78 -8.19 13.56
CA GLU A 225 6.09 -7.05 14.16
C GLU A 225 6.99 -6.39 15.23
N PRO A 226 7.09 -5.05 15.29
CA PRO A 226 7.82 -4.39 16.37
C PRO A 226 7.21 -4.77 17.71
N LYS A 227 7.99 -5.40 18.58
CA LYS A 227 7.55 -5.68 19.96
C LYS A 227 7.44 -4.34 20.68
N VAL A 228 6.22 -3.96 21.05
CA VAL A 228 5.92 -2.80 21.88
C VAL A 228 6.62 -2.94 23.23
#